data_AF-A0A947D6W4-F1
#
_entry.id   AF-A0A947D6W4-F1
#
_cell.length_a   1.000
_cell.length_b   1.000
_cell.length_c   1.000
_cell.angle_alpha   90.00
_cell.angle_beta   90.00
_cell.angle_gamma   90.00
#
_symmetry.space_group_name_H-M   'P 1'
#
loop_
_entity.id
_entity.type
_entity.pdbx_description
1 polymer ?
#
loop_
_entity_poly.entity_id
_entity_poly.type
_entity_poly.pdbx_seq_one_letter_code
_entity_poly.pdbx_strand_id
1 'polypeptide(L)' 'MTLRKITGSASASCATGEMLISAMCTGTMQGPIMTSDDGATCNGDGAKVVLVCAK' A
#
# COMPACT_ATOMS: atom_id res chain seq x y z
N MET A 1 6.19 -14.12 12.79
CA MET A 1 5.62 -13.32 11.70
C MET A 1 5.33 -11.94 12.25
N THR A 2 6.06 -10.94 11.77
CA THR A 2 5.92 -9.55 12.23
C THR A 2 5.17 -8.77 11.17
N LEU A 3 4.09 -8.07 11.56
CA LEU A 3 3.31 -7.23 10.66
C LEU A 3 3.72 -5.77 10.83
N ARG A 4 3.94 -5.09 9.71
CA ARG A 4 4.30 -3.67 9.65
C ARG A 4 3.31 -2.92 8.78
N LYS A 5 2.75 -1.84 9.35
CA LYS A 5 1.88 -0.91 8.62
C LYS A 5 2.73 0.18 7.98
N ILE A 6 2.54 0.39 6.68
CA ILE A 6 3.15 1.48 5.92
C ILE A 6 2.03 2.40 5.43
N THR A 7 2.25 3.71 5.48
CA THR A 7 1.31 4.70 4.93
C THR A 7 2.10 5.64 4.02
N GLY A 8 1.70 5.72 2.75
CA GLY A 8 2.39 6.49 1.72
C GLY A 8 1.44 7.37 0.91
N SER A 9 2.02 8.33 0.19
CA SER A 9 1.30 9.25 -0.69
C SER A 9 1.12 8.61 -2.06
N ALA A 10 -0.13 8.27 -2.43
CA ALA A 10 -0.53 7.59 -3.67
C ALA A 10 0.18 6.27 -4.02
N SER A 11 1.38 5.97 -3.52
CA SER A 11 2.09 4.70 -3.70
C SER A 11 3.03 4.43 -2.53
N ALA A 12 3.28 3.15 -2.29
CA ALA A 12 4.21 2.66 -1.28
C ALA A 12 4.64 1.24 -1.60
N SER A 13 5.72 0.81 -0.99
CA SER A 13 6.23 -0.56 -1.04
C SER A 13 6.71 -1.03 0.34
N CYS A 14 6.63 -2.33 0.54
CA CYS A 14 7.23 -3.09 1.62
C CYS A 14 8.76 -3.10 1.49
N ALA A 15 9.48 -3.34 2.58
CA ALA A 15 10.93 -3.44 2.53
C ALA A 15 11.36 -4.74 1.83
N THR A 16 12.61 -4.78 1.35
CA THR A 16 13.18 -5.99 0.75
C THR A 16 13.10 -7.18 1.70
N GLY A 17 12.52 -8.29 1.22
CA GLY A 17 12.29 -9.49 2.01
C GLY A 17 11.05 -9.42 2.92
N GLU A 18 10.18 -8.43 2.74
CA GLU A 18 8.82 -8.41 3.29
C GLU A 18 7.81 -8.74 2.19
N MET A 19 6.71 -9.41 2.55
CA MET A 19 5.60 -9.73 1.64
C MET A 19 4.42 -8.79 1.88
N LEU A 20 3.80 -8.27 0.83
CA LEU A 20 2.54 -7.54 0.94
C LEU A 20 1.40 -8.50 1.29
N ILE A 21 0.71 -8.24 2.40
CA ILE A 21 -0.44 -9.01 2.86
C ILE A 21 -1.77 -8.31 2.56
N SER A 22 -1.77 -6.99 2.63
CA SER A 22 -2.97 -6.19 2.40
C SER A 22 -2.59 -4.79 1.94
N ALA A 23 -3.37 -4.25 1.02
CA ALA A 23 -3.25 -2.88 0.54
C ALA A 23 -4.62 -2.23 0.47
N MET A 24 -4.71 -0.97 0.89
CA MET A 24 -5.93 -0.18 0.88
C MET A 24 -5.65 1.23 0.41
N CYS A 25 -6.52 1.76 -0.45
CA CYS A 25 -6.55 3.17 -0.78
C CYS A 25 -7.47 3.92 0.18
N THR A 26 -7.04 5.09 0.60
CA THR A 26 -7.79 6.01 1.45
C THR A 26 -7.73 7.41 0.84
N GLY A 27 -8.73 8.26 1.10
CA GLY A 27 -8.82 9.60 0.51
C GLY A 27 -10.16 9.84 -0.21
N THR A 28 -10.34 11.04 -0.75
CA THR A 28 -11.63 11.55 -1.24
C THR A 28 -12.01 11.05 -2.63
N MET A 29 -11.02 10.81 -3.50
CA MET A 29 -11.22 10.19 -4.81
C MET A 29 -10.31 8.98 -4.92
N GLN A 30 -10.90 7.79 -4.93
CA GLN A 30 -10.19 6.53 -4.99
C GLN A 30 -10.49 5.87 -6.34
N GLY A 31 -9.52 5.91 -7.24
CA GLY A 31 -9.46 5.02 -8.38
C GLY A 31 -9.09 3.60 -7.96
N PRO A 32 -9.01 2.65 -8.91
CA PRO A 32 -8.62 1.29 -8.61
C PRO A 32 -7.23 1.24 -7.96
N ILE A 33 -7.08 0.35 -6.98
CA ILE A 33 -5.77 0.02 -6.42
C ILE A 33 -5.04 -0.93 -7.36
N MET A 34 -3.78 -0.62 -7.66
CA MET A 34 -2.88 -1.51 -8.37
C MET A 34 -1.92 -2.11 -7.35
N THR A 35 -1.94 -3.43 -7.20
CA THR A 35 -1.09 -4.16 -6.26
C THR A 35 0.03 -4.90 -6.99
N SER A 36 1.17 -5.02 -6.33
CA SER A 36 2.34 -5.81 -6.73
C SER A 36 2.78 -6.66 -5.54
N ASP A 37 3.69 -7.61 -5.75
CA ASP A 37 4.11 -8.55 -4.69
C ASP A 37 4.68 -7.84 -3.44
N ASP A 38 5.28 -6.67 -3.63
CA ASP A 38 5.92 -5.88 -2.59
C ASP A 38 5.30 -4.48 -2.41
N GLY A 39 4.15 -4.15 -3.02
CA GLY A 39 3.64 -2.78 -2.90
C GLY A 39 2.29 -2.52 -3.54
N ALA A 40 1.82 -1.28 -3.42
CA ALA A 40 0.60 -0.86 -4.11
C ALA A 40 0.60 0.63 -4.46
N THR A 41 -0.17 0.94 -5.50
CA THR A 41 -0.42 2.28 -6.00
C THR A 41 -1.92 2.55 -6.03
N CYS A 42 -2.30 3.69 -5.48
CA CYS A 42 -3.63 4.26 -5.49
C CYS A 42 -3.69 5.37 -6.53
N ASN A 43 -4.66 5.28 -7.43
CA ASN A 43 -4.91 6.35 -8.38
C ASN A 43 -5.94 7.32 -7.79
N GLY A 44 -5.70 8.63 -7.87
CA GLY A 44 -6.66 9.64 -7.41
C GLY A 44 -6.05 10.80 -6.64
N ASP A 45 -6.70 11.96 -6.72
CA ASP A 45 -6.26 13.18 -6.05
C ASP A 45 -6.44 13.08 -4.53
N GLY A 46 -5.38 13.38 -3.78
CA GLY A 46 -5.33 13.19 -2.33
C GLY A 46 -5.34 11.74 -1.86
N ALA A 47 -5.18 10.77 -2.76
CA ALA A 47 -5.15 9.36 -2.41
C ALA A 47 -3.91 9.01 -1.57
N LYS A 48 -4.12 8.20 -0.53
CA LYS A 48 -3.07 7.64 0.31
C LYS A 48 -3.20 6.13 0.29
N VAL A 49 -2.07 5.46 0.20
CA VAL A 49 -2.02 4.01 0.29
C VAL A 49 -1.66 3.60 1.70
N VAL A 50 -2.32 2.56 2.18
CA VAL A 50 -2.00 1.87 3.43
C VAL A 50 -1.64 0.44 3.06
N LEU A 51 -0.42 0.02 3.43
CA LEU A 51 0.04 -1.35 3.24
C LEU A 51 0.21 -2.05 4.58
N VAL A 52 0.03 -3.37 4.55
CA VAL A 52 0.43 -4.28 5.62
C VAL A 52 1.44 -5.26 5.05
N CYS A 53 2.67 -5.17 5.54
CA CYS A 53 3.81 -5.99 5.12
C CYS A 53 4.13 -7.01 6.21
N ALA A 54 4.50 -8.23 5.83
CA ALA A 54 4.93 -9.28 6.75
C ALA A 54 6.42 -9.63 6.55
N LYS A 55 7.12 -9.84 7.67
CA LYS A 55 8.47 -10.40 7.74
C LYS A 55 8.50 -11.70 8.54
#